data_AF-A0AAQ5BHR7-F1
#
_entry.id   AF-A0AAQ5BHR7-F1
#
_cell.length_a   1.000
_cell.length_b   1.000
_cell.length_c   1.000
_cell.angle_alpha   90.00
_cell.angle_beta   90.00
_cell.angle_gamma   90.00
#
_symmetry.space_group_name_H-M   'P 1'
#
loop_
_entity.id
_entity.type
_entity.pdbx_description
1 polymer ?
#
loop_
_entity_poly.entity_id
_entity_poly.type
_entity_poly.pdbx_seq_one_letter_code
_entity_poly.pdbx_strand_id
1 'polypeptide(L)'
;MAQSRDGGNPFAEPSELDNPFQASAAAATAELLKKQEELNRKAEELDRRERELQHAALGGTATRQNNWPPLPSFCPVQPCFFQDISMEIPQEFQKTVSTMYYLWMCSTLALLLNFLACLASFCVETNNGAGFGLSILWVLLFTPCSFVCWYRPMYKAFRSDSSFNFFVFFFIFFVQDVLFVLQAIGIPGWGFSGWISALVVPKGNTAVSVLMLLVALLFTGIAVLGIVMLKRIHSLYRRTGASFQKAQQEFAAGVFSNPAVRTAAANAAAGAAENAFRAP
;
A
#
# COMPACT_ATOMS: atom_id res chain seq x y z
N MET A 1 30.25 -69.56 -79.25
CA MET A 1 29.58 -68.93 -78.08
C MET A 1 30.64 -68.66 -77.03
N ALA A 2 30.98 -67.39 -76.86
CA ALA A 2 31.92 -66.90 -75.86
C ALA A 2 31.14 -65.91 -74.97
N GLN A 3 31.15 -66.15 -73.65
CA GLN A 3 30.68 -65.30 -72.55
C GLN A 3 31.04 -66.05 -71.26
N SER A 4 31.48 -65.49 -70.15
CA SER A 4 31.78 -64.12 -69.75
C SER A 4 32.77 -64.20 -68.58
N ARG A 5 33.72 -63.27 -68.51
CA ARG A 5 34.54 -62.99 -67.32
C ARG A 5 33.63 -62.54 -66.18
N ASP A 6 33.92 -62.97 -64.96
CA ASP A 6 33.47 -62.27 -63.75
C ASP A 6 34.71 -61.83 -62.95
N GLY A 7 34.77 -60.54 -62.68
CA GLY A 7 35.90 -59.85 -62.07
C GLY A 7 35.67 -59.70 -60.57
N GLY A 8 36.50 -60.38 -59.77
CA GLY A 8 36.56 -60.13 -58.34
C GLY A 8 37.16 -58.73 -58.07
N ASN A 9 36.35 -57.84 -57.50
CA ASN A 9 36.78 -56.54 -57.01
C ASN A 9 37.58 -56.71 -55.69
N PRO A 10 38.83 -56.23 -55.55
CA PRO A 10 39.66 -56.49 -54.37
C PRO A 10 39.57 -55.42 -53.27
N PHE A 11 38.63 -54.48 -53.34
CA PHE A 11 38.43 -53.47 -52.31
C PHE A 11 37.23 -53.80 -51.44
N ALA A 12 37.47 -54.50 -50.33
CA ALA A 12 36.56 -54.52 -49.19
C ALA A 12 36.58 -53.15 -48.51
N GLU A 13 35.40 -52.58 -48.26
CA GLU A 13 35.25 -51.42 -47.37
C GLU A 13 35.81 -51.73 -45.98
N PRO A 14 36.46 -50.77 -45.30
CA PRO A 14 36.91 -50.98 -43.93
C PRO A 14 35.68 -51.01 -43.01
N SER A 15 35.52 -52.13 -42.32
CA SER A 15 34.58 -52.32 -41.22
C SER A 15 34.60 -51.13 -40.25
N GLU A 16 33.43 -50.55 -40.00
CA GLU A 16 33.17 -49.56 -38.95
C GLU A 16 33.82 -50.03 -37.65
N LEU A 17 34.94 -49.37 -37.30
CA LEU A 17 35.56 -49.51 -35.99
C LEU A 17 34.60 -48.91 -34.96
N ASP A 18 34.01 -49.79 -34.16
CA ASP A 18 33.22 -49.53 -32.97
C ASP A 18 34.02 -48.60 -32.03
N ASN A 19 33.77 -47.28 -32.12
CA ASN A 19 34.54 -46.26 -31.41
C ASN A 19 33.82 -45.92 -30.07
N PRO A 20 34.33 -46.40 -28.93
CA PRO A 20 33.64 -46.30 -27.63
C PRO A 20 33.44 -44.84 -27.15
N PHE A 21 34.19 -43.88 -27.69
CA PHE A 21 34.02 -42.46 -27.39
C PHE A 21 32.75 -41.87 -28.01
N GLN A 22 32.29 -42.38 -29.16
CA GLN A 22 31.07 -41.91 -29.83
C GLN A 22 29.81 -42.39 -29.11
N ALA A 23 29.83 -43.63 -28.60
CA ALA A 23 28.78 -44.17 -27.75
C ALA A 23 28.66 -43.42 -26.40
N SER A 24 29.80 -43.06 -25.80
CA SER A 24 29.84 -42.26 -24.56
C SER A 24 29.31 -40.84 -24.78
N ALA A 25 29.69 -40.19 -25.89
CA ALA A 25 29.18 -38.86 -26.25
C ALA A 25 27.67 -38.87 -26.55
N ALA A 26 27.18 -39.93 -27.22
CA ALA A 26 25.75 -40.13 -27.48
C ALA A 26 24.94 -40.40 -26.19
N ALA A 27 25.52 -41.12 -25.22
CA ALA A 27 24.91 -41.33 -23.92
C ALA A 27 24.83 -40.03 -23.10
N ALA A 28 25.87 -39.18 -23.15
CA ALA A 28 25.91 -37.90 -22.44
C ALA A 28 24.92 -36.87 -23.03
N THR A 29 24.76 -36.83 -24.36
CA THR A 29 23.74 -35.98 -25.01
C THR A 29 22.32 -36.46 -24.71
N ALA A 30 22.10 -37.77 -24.65
CA ALA A 30 20.82 -38.33 -24.24
C ALA A 30 20.48 -38.01 -22.77
N GLU A 31 21.46 -38.01 -21.86
CA GLU A 31 21.26 -37.63 -20.46
C GLU A 31 20.94 -36.14 -20.31
N LEU A 32 21.63 -35.26 -21.06
CA LEU A 32 21.37 -33.82 -21.09
C LEU A 32 19.96 -33.51 -21.61
N LEU A 33 19.51 -34.19 -22.68
CA LEU A 33 18.16 -34.02 -23.22
C LEU A 33 17.09 -34.42 -22.20
N LYS A 34 17.28 -35.55 -21.48
CA LYS A 34 16.38 -35.95 -20.39
C LYS A 34 16.33 -34.92 -19.26
N LYS A 35 17.48 -34.33 -18.90
CA LYS A 35 17.55 -33.27 -17.88
C LYS A 35 16.85 -32.00 -18.32
N GLN A 36 16.97 -31.63 -19.59
CA GLN A 36 16.28 -30.46 -20.16
C GLN A 36 14.76 -30.65 -20.14
N GLU A 37 14.29 -31.85 -20.47
CA GLU A 37 12.86 -32.20 -20.41
C GLU A 37 12.33 -32.17 -18.97
N GLU A 38 13.09 -32.69 -18.00
CA GLU A 38 12.70 -32.66 -16.58
C GLU A 38 12.67 -31.23 -16.02
N LEU A 39 13.61 -30.37 -16.43
CA LEU A 39 13.62 -28.95 -16.06
C LEU A 39 12.43 -28.21 -16.64
N ASN A 40 12.09 -28.44 -17.91
CA ASN A 40 10.91 -27.85 -18.54
C ASN A 40 9.63 -28.26 -17.80
N ARG A 41 9.51 -29.54 -17.40
CA ARG A 41 8.36 -30.03 -16.62
C ARG A 41 8.25 -29.35 -15.26
N LYS A 42 9.37 -29.15 -14.55
CA LYS A 42 9.40 -28.44 -13.27
C LYS A 42 9.09 -26.96 -13.42
N ALA A 43 9.54 -26.32 -14.50
CA ALA A 43 9.25 -24.93 -14.80
C ALA A 43 7.75 -24.69 -15.04
N GLU A 44 7.09 -25.57 -15.80
CA GLU A 44 5.64 -25.50 -16.00
C GLU A 44 4.84 -25.72 -14.71
N GLU A 45 5.29 -26.64 -13.85
CA GLU A 45 4.64 -26.89 -12.57
C GLU A 45 4.80 -25.70 -11.60
N LEU A 46 5.97 -25.07 -11.59
CA LEU A 46 6.22 -23.84 -10.85
C LEU A 46 5.36 -22.69 -11.37
N ASP A 47 5.26 -22.51 -12.69
CA ASP A 47 4.43 -21.46 -13.30
C ASP A 47 2.94 -21.69 -13.03
N ARG A 48 2.47 -22.95 -13.02
CA ARG A 48 1.11 -23.29 -12.59
C ARG A 48 0.90 -22.94 -11.12
N ARG A 49 1.82 -23.30 -10.23
CA ARG A 49 1.73 -22.94 -8.80
C ARG A 49 1.82 -21.42 -8.59
N GLU A 50 2.63 -20.71 -9.37
CA GLU A 50 2.75 -19.27 -9.30
C GLU A 50 1.46 -18.59 -9.78
N ARG A 51 0.86 -19.09 -10.87
CA ARG A 51 -0.47 -18.66 -11.32
C ARG A 51 -1.56 -18.97 -10.32
N GLU A 52 -1.53 -20.14 -9.67
CA GLU A 52 -2.48 -20.50 -8.60
C GLU A 52 -2.30 -19.61 -7.35
N LEU A 53 -1.06 -19.33 -6.95
CA LEU A 53 -0.75 -18.41 -5.85
C LEU A 53 -1.10 -16.96 -6.22
N GLN A 54 -0.86 -16.52 -7.45
CA GLN A 54 -1.30 -15.22 -7.96
C GLN A 54 -2.82 -15.15 -8.04
N HIS A 55 -3.51 -16.20 -8.50
CA HIS A 55 -4.98 -16.26 -8.50
C HIS A 55 -5.54 -16.34 -7.09
N ALA A 56 -4.85 -16.93 -6.12
CA ALA A 56 -5.25 -16.90 -4.72
C ALA A 56 -5.00 -15.52 -4.09
N ALA A 57 -3.89 -14.86 -4.46
CA ALA A 57 -3.55 -13.51 -4.02
C ALA A 57 -4.47 -12.43 -4.63
N LEU A 58 -4.86 -12.59 -5.90
CA LEU A 58 -5.77 -11.71 -6.65
C LEU A 58 -7.25 -12.08 -6.44
N GLY A 59 -7.55 -13.36 -6.23
CA GLY A 59 -8.90 -13.89 -5.99
C GLY A 59 -9.37 -13.75 -4.55
N GLY A 60 -8.46 -13.52 -3.60
CA GLY A 60 -8.77 -13.15 -2.22
C GLY A 60 -9.41 -11.75 -2.07
N THR A 61 -9.47 -10.97 -3.15
CA THR A 61 -10.12 -9.64 -3.19
C THR A 61 -11.48 -9.60 -3.90
N ALA A 62 -11.91 -10.68 -4.57
CA ALA A 62 -13.12 -10.66 -5.41
C ALA A 62 -14.41 -11.20 -4.75
N THR A 63 -14.31 -11.90 -3.63
CA THR A 63 -15.48 -12.53 -2.93
C THR A 63 -15.78 -11.97 -1.54
N ARG A 64 -15.06 -10.94 -1.11
CA ARG A 64 -15.25 -10.33 0.22
C ARG A 64 -16.25 -9.19 0.15
N GLN A 65 -17.45 -9.41 0.71
CA GLN A 65 -18.47 -8.36 0.84
C GLN A 65 -17.91 -7.18 1.62
N ASN A 66 -18.04 -5.96 1.08
CA ASN A 66 -17.61 -4.75 1.79
C ASN A 66 -18.29 -4.67 3.17
N ASN A 67 -17.49 -4.51 4.22
CA ASN A 67 -17.94 -4.50 5.62
C ASN A 67 -17.71 -3.14 6.30
N TRP A 68 -17.20 -2.15 5.55
CA TRP A 68 -16.72 -0.89 6.10
C TRP A 68 -17.18 0.34 5.30
N PRO A 69 -17.69 1.41 5.95
CA PRO A 69 -18.02 1.52 7.38
C PRO A 69 -19.32 0.78 7.74
N PRO A 70 -19.44 0.17 8.93
CA PRO A 70 -20.65 -0.46 9.43
C PRO A 70 -21.60 0.63 9.89
N LEU A 71 -22.25 1.28 8.93
CA LEU A 71 -23.25 2.30 9.21
C LEU A 71 -24.63 1.64 9.32
N PRO A 72 -25.52 2.16 10.18
CA PRO A 72 -26.93 1.79 10.16
C PRO A 72 -27.48 1.94 8.74
N SER A 73 -28.42 1.08 8.34
CA SER A 73 -29.01 1.05 6.98
C SER A 73 -29.64 2.37 6.50
N PHE A 74 -29.76 3.36 7.38
CA PHE A 74 -30.26 4.71 7.09
C PHE A 74 -29.15 5.70 6.65
N CYS A 75 -27.87 5.36 6.77
CA CYS A 75 -26.79 6.24 6.34
C CYS A 75 -26.52 6.10 4.83
N PRO A 76 -26.41 7.20 4.05
CA PRO A 76 -26.23 7.15 2.59
C PRO A 76 -24.86 6.61 2.13
N VAL A 77 -23.95 6.33 3.06
CA VAL A 77 -22.63 5.75 2.77
C VAL A 77 -22.74 4.24 2.93
N GLN A 78 -22.95 3.51 1.82
CA GLN A 78 -22.90 2.05 1.82
C GLN A 78 -21.50 1.55 2.24
N PRO A 79 -21.36 0.32 2.75
CA PRO A 79 -20.06 -0.31 2.94
C PRO A 79 -19.29 -0.30 1.61
N CYS A 80 -18.27 0.55 1.51
CA CYS A 80 -17.48 0.73 0.29
C CYS A 80 -16.20 -0.12 0.28
N PHE A 81 -15.83 -0.71 1.42
CA PHE A 81 -14.56 -1.41 1.56
C PHE A 81 -14.66 -2.66 2.45
N PHE A 82 -13.94 -3.71 2.10
CA PHE A 82 -13.69 -4.82 3.01
C PHE A 82 -12.45 -4.53 3.87
N GLN A 83 -12.64 -4.42 5.18
CA GLN A 83 -11.56 -4.20 6.15
C GLN A 83 -11.58 -5.35 7.16
N ASP A 84 -10.59 -6.25 7.08
CA ASP A 84 -10.37 -7.29 8.10
C ASP A 84 -8.90 -7.28 8.52
N ILE A 85 -8.62 -6.56 9.61
CA ILE A 85 -7.27 -6.40 10.16
C ILE A 85 -6.69 -7.77 10.56
N SER A 86 -7.52 -8.71 11.00
CA SER A 86 -7.08 -10.02 11.50
C SER A 86 -6.60 -10.95 10.38
N MET A 87 -7.17 -10.81 9.18
CA MET A 87 -6.81 -11.63 8.01
C MET A 87 -5.78 -10.95 7.10
N GLU A 88 -5.75 -9.61 7.03
CA GLU A 88 -4.93 -8.90 6.03
C GLU A 88 -3.59 -8.38 6.57
N ILE A 89 -3.44 -8.27 7.90
CA ILE A 89 -2.22 -7.76 8.55
C ILE A 89 -1.54 -8.88 9.35
N PRO A 90 -0.21 -9.07 9.26
CA PRO A 90 0.53 -10.01 10.10
C PRO A 90 0.26 -9.79 11.59
N GLN A 91 0.12 -10.87 12.38
CA GLN A 91 -0.29 -10.80 13.80
C GLN A 91 0.53 -9.83 14.66
N GLU A 92 1.82 -9.68 14.35
CA GLU A 92 2.74 -8.74 15.01
C GLU A 92 2.34 -7.26 14.87
N PHE A 93 1.66 -6.89 13.78
CA PHE A 93 1.29 -5.50 13.48
C PHE A 93 -0.19 -5.19 13.71
N GLN A 94 -1.04 -6.21 13.86
CA GLN A 94 -2.50 -6.05 14.02
C GLN A 94 -2.88 -5.06 15.13
N LYS A 95 -2.30 -5.19 16.32
CA LYS A 95 -2.57 -4.26 17.44
C LYS A 95 -2.26 -2.81 17.07
N THR A 96 -1.15 -2.57 16.39
CA THR A 96 -0.73 -1.23 15.98
C THR A 96 -1.69 -0.64 14.94
N VAL A 97 -2.06 -1.43 13.92
CA VAL A 97 -3.01 -1.00 12.87
C VAL A 97 -4.41 -0.77 13.45
N SER A 98 -4.88 -1.63 14.36
CA SER A 98 -6.15 -1.46 15.06
C SER A 98 -6.16 -0.18 15.91
N THR A 99 -5.11 0.09 16.67
CA THR A 99 -5.01 1.35 17.45
C THR A 99 -5.01 2.58 16.54
N MET A 100 -4.34 2.53 15.38
CA MET A 100 -4.38 3.63 14.41
C MET A 100 -5.77 3.83 13.80
N TYR A 101 -6.47 2.74 13.52
CA TYR A 101 -7.83 2.77 13.05
C TYR A 101 -8.79 3.42 14.09
N TYR A 102 -8.68 3.03 15.37
CA TYR A 102 -9.45 3.66 16.44
C TYR A 102 -9.05 5.13 16.67
N LEU A 103 -7.77 5.49 16.50
CA LEU A 103 -7.34 6.88 16.54
C LEU A 103 -8.02 7.70 15.43
N TRP A 104 -8.07 7.18 14.20
CA TRP A 104 -8.77 7.84 13.10
C TRP A 104 -10.26 8.01 13.40
N MET A 105 -10.92 6.97 13.90
CA MET A 105 -12.34 7.03 14.28
C MET A 105 -12.57 8.05 15.41
N CYS A 106 -11.73 8.03 16.44
CA CYS A 106 -11.77 8.98 17.54
C CYS A 106 -11.55 10.43 17.05
N SER A 107 -10.65 10.64 16.09
CA SER A 107 -10.43 11.96 15.48
C SER A 107 -11.65 12.47 14.71
N THR A 108 -12.34 11.58 14.00
CA THR A 108 -13.61 11.92 13.30
C THR A 108 -14.70 12.27 14.32
N LEU A 109 -14.84 11.49 15.38
CA LEU A 109 -15.77 11.78 16.47
C LEU A 109 -15.45 13.11 17.16
N ALA A 110 -14.18 13.42 17.38
CA ALA A 110 -13.76 14.68 17.98
C ALA A 110 -14.11 15.89 17.10
N LEU A 111 -13.95 15.77 15.78
CA LEU A 111 -14.40 16.81 14.84
C LEU A 111 -15.92 16.98 14.87
N LEU A 112 -16.69 15.90 14.99
CA LEU A 112 -18.16 15.98 15.15
C LEU A 112 -18.56 16.66 16.46
N LEU A 113 -17.92 16.30 17.58
CA LEU A 113 -18.15 16.96 18.87
C LEU A 113 -17.72 18.42 18.85
N ASN A 114 -16.65 18.75 18.13
CA ASN A 114 -16.22 20.12 17.90
C ASN A 114 -17.26 20.92 17.11
N PHE A 115 -17.85 20.34 16.07
CA PHE A 115 -18.98 20.94 15.36
C PHE A 115 -20.15 21.23 16.30
N LEU A 116 -20.53 20.28 17.16
CA LEU A 116 -21.59 20.50 18.16
C LEU A 116 -21.22 21.59 19.17
N ALA A 117 -19.97 21.66 19.59
CA ALA A 117 -19.48 22.71 20.50
C ALA A 117 -19.53 24.10 19.84
N CYS A 118 -19.09 24.21 18.58
CA CYS A 118 -19.16 25.46 17.83
C CYS A 118 -20.61 25.87 17.52
N LEU A 119 -21.50 24.91 17.25
CA LEU A 119 -22.94 25.17 17.10
C LEU A 119 -23.54 25.69 18.40
N ALA A 120 -23.28 25.03 19.52
CA ALA A 120 -23.78 25.46 20.83
C ALA A 120 -23.26 26.85 21.20
N SER A 121 -22.00 27.14 20.92
CA SER A 121 -21.40 28.47 21.12
C SER A 121 -22.06 29.54 20.24
N PHE A 122 -22.33 29.23 18.97
CA PHE A 122 -23.05 30.14 18.06
C PHE A 122 -24.50 30.40 18.49
N CYS A 123 -25.18 29.41 19.06
CA CYS A 123 -26.54 29.57 19.58
C CYS A 123 -26.62 30.52 20.80
N VAL A 124 -25.53 30.64 21.57
CA VAL A 124 -25.45 31.58 22.71
C VAL A 124 -24.99 32.96 22.27
N GLU A 125 -23.98 33.01 21.39
CA GLU A 125 -23.40 34.24 20.88
C GLU A 125 -23.25 34.17 19.35
N THR A 126 -24.08 34.94 18.64
CA THR A 126 -24.12 34.94 17.18
C THR A 126 -22.82 35.42 16.53
N ASN A 127 -21.97 36.15 17.27
CA ASN A 127 -20.65 36.58 16.80
C ASN A 127 -19.69 35.39 16.54
N ASN A 128 -20.00 34.20 17.07
CA ASN A 128 -19.19 32.99 16.89
C ASN A 128 -19.51 32.22 15.58
N GLY A 129 -20.29 32.82 14.66
CA GLY A 129 -20.74 32.17 13.42
C GLY A 129 -19.61 31.73 12.48
N ALA A 130 -18.50 32.47 12.43
CA ALA A 130 -17.33 32.07 11.65
C ALA A 130 -16.72 30.74 12.15
N GLY A 131 -16.64 30.56 13.48
CA GLY A 131 -16.17 29.32 14.08
C GLY A 131 -17.08 28.14 13.78
N PHE A 132 -18.39 28.35 13.81
CA PHE A 132 -19.39 27.35 13.40
C PHE A 132 -19.24 26.95 11.93
N GLY A 133 -19.17 27.92 11.00
CA GLY A 133 -19.00 27.63 9.58
C GLY A 133 -17.71 26.86 9.28
N LEU A 134 -16.60 27.25 9.90
CA LEU A 134 -15.33 26.54 9.77
C LEU A 134 -15.38 25.12 10.37
N SER A 135 -16.10 24.91 11.47
CA SER A 135 -16.25 23.56 12.05
C SER A 135 -16.93 22.58 11.09
N ILE A 136 -17.90 23.04 10.30
CA ILE A 136 -18.55 22.25 9.24
C ILE A 136 -17.54 21.91 8.14
N LEU A 137 -16.82 22.93 7.66
CA LEU A 137 -15.78 22.75 6.64
C LEU A 137 -14.74 21.72 7.08
N TRP A 138 -14.27 21.80 8.33
CA TRP A 138 -13.27 20.87 8.85
C TRP A 138 -13.77 19.45 8.99
N VAL A 139 -15.00 19.24 9.50
CA VAL A 139 -15.61 17.90 9.55
C VAL A 139 -15.68 17.29 8.16
N LEU A 140 -16.13 18.05 7.15
CA LEU A 140 -16.30 17.56 5.79
C LEU A 140 -14.98 17.37 5.04
N LEU A 141 -13.98 18.22 5.28
CA LEU A 141 -12.70 18.16 4.59
C LEU A 141 -11.74 17.17 5.25
N PHE A 142 -11.54 17.26 6.57
CA PHE A 142 -10.53 16.46 7.27
C PHE A 142 -10.93 14.99 7.41
N THR A 143 -12.22 14.65 7.52
CA THR A 143 -12.65 13.24 7.63
C THR A 143 -12.24 12.40 6.40
N PRO A 144 -12.62 12.75 5.16
CA PRO A 144 -12.20 11.99 3.98
C PRO A 144 -10.71 12.17 3.66
N CYS A 145 -10.17 13.38 3.86
CA CYS A 145 -8.75 13.65 3.60
C CYS A 145 -7.84 12.80 4.49
N SER A 146 -8.09 12.78 5.80
CA SER A 146 -7.30 11.98 6.75
C SER A 146 -7.32 10.49 6.43
N PHE A 147 -8.50 9.96 6.03
CA PHE A 147 -8.65 8.57 5.64
C PHE A 147 -7.81 8.21 4.41
N VAL A 148 -7.86 9.05 3.36
CA VAL A 148 -7.16 8.80 2.10
C VAL A 148 -5.65 9.09 2.23
N CYS A 149 -5.29 10.17 2.92
CA CYS A 149 -3.93 10.69 2.90
C CYS A 149 -3.00 10.00 3.89
N TRP A 150 -3.46 9.49 5.02
CA TRP A 150 -2.56 8.80 5.96
C TRP A 150 -3.04 7.41 6.37
N TYR A 151 -4.33 7.21 6.63
CA TYR A 151 -4.80 5.89 7.09
C TYR A 151 -4.64 4.83 5.99
N ARG A 152 -5.02 5.14 4.75
CA ARG A 152 -4.84 4.21 3.61
C ARG A 152 -3.37 3.89 3.32
N PRO A 153 -2.46 4.86 3.19
CA PRO A 153 -1.04 4.57 3.03
C PRO A 153 -0.49 3.72 4.17
N MET A 154 -0.87 4.01 5.42
CA MET A 154 -0.47 3.21 6.59
C MET A 154 -0.96 1.77 6.48
N TYR A 155 -2.24 1.58 6.16
CA TYR A 155 -2.82 0.25 5.99
C TYR A 155 -2.11 -0.56 4.91
N LYS A 156 -1.85 0.08 3.76
CA LYS A 156 -1.12 -0.52 2.65
C LYS A 156 0.32 -0.85 3.04
N ALA A 157 0.99 0.03 3.78
CA ALA A 157 2.35 -0.17 4.25
C ALA A 157 2.48 -1.44 5.11
N PHE A 158 1.58 -1.64 6.07
CA PHE A 158 1.58 -2.83 6.93
C PHE A 158 1.07 -4.09 6.25
N ARG A 159 0.17 -3.98 5.26
CA ARG A 159 -0.32 -5.14 4.50
C ARG A 159 0.75 -5.73 3.59
N SER A 160 1.48 -4.89 2.86
CA SER A 160 2.41 -5.33 1.81
C SER A 160 3.89 -5.09 2.15
N ASP A 161 4.22 -4.80 3.41
CA ASP A 161 5.55 -4.38 3.87
C ASP A 161 6.22 -3.32 2.97
N SER A 162 5.43 -2.36 2.48
CA SER A 162 5.92 -1.40 1.48
C SER A 162 6.59 -0.20 2.14
N SER A 163 7.90 -0.12 1.98
CA SER A 163 8.77 0.95 2.50
C SER A 163 8.39 2.33 1.95
N PHE A 164 7.93 2.41 0.69
CA PHE A 164 7.44 3.66 0.09
C PHE A 164 6.16 4.16 0.77
N ASN A 165 5.19 3.27 1.03
CA ASN A 165 3.96 3.64 1.72
C ASN A 165 4.22 4.03 3.18
N PHE A 166 5.21 3.42 3.83
CA PHE A 166 5.68 3.88 5.14
C PHE A 166 6.21 5.31 5.11
N PHE A 167 7.03 5.68 4.12
CA PHE A 167 7.56 7.05 3.99
C PHE A 167 6.44 8.09 3.80
N VAL A 168 5.50 7.81 2.89
CA VAL A 168 4.33 8.68 2.65
C VAL A 168 3.49 8.82 3.92
N PHE A 169 3.25 7.70 4.61
CA PHE A 169 2.53 7.70 5.89
C PHE A 169 3.23 8.60 6.92
N PHE A 170 4.53 8.44 7.17
CA PHE A 170 5.24 9.22 8.19
C PHE A 170 5.18 10.72 7.91
N PHE A 171 5.39 11.14 6.66
CA PHE A 171 5.34 12.55 6.30
C PHE A 171 3.95 13.15 6.52
N ILE A 172 2.92 12.50 6.00
CA ILE A 172 1.55 13.02 6.08
C ILE A 172 1.02 12.94 7.52
N PHE A 173 1.29 11.85 8.22
CA PHE A 173 0.85 11.66 9.60
C PHE A 173 1.56 12.62 10.56
N PHE A 174 2.83 12.98 10.30
CA PHE A 174 3.51 14.03 11.07
C PHE A 174 2.82 15.39 10.91
N VAL A 175 2.47 15.79 9.68
CA VAL A 175 1.69 17.02 9.43
C VAL A 175 0.33 16.94 10.13
N GLN A 176 -0.34 15.78 10.06
CA GLN A 176 -1.62 15.55 10.74
C GLN A 176 -1.49 15.67 12.27
N ASP A 177 -0.42 15.15 12.87
CA ASP A 177 -0.16 15.28 14.32
C ASP A 177 0.05 16.75 14.71
N VAL A 178 0.76 17.54 13.90
CA VAL A 178 0.87 18.99 14.10
C VAL A 178 -0.52 19.64 14.05
N LEU A 179 -1.38 19.25 13.12
CA LEU A 179 -2.76 19.73 13.07
C LEU A 179 -3.56 19.33 14.32
N PHE A 180 -3.36 18.13 14.89
CA PHE A 180 -4.02 17.75 16.14
C PHE A 180 -3.58 18.62 17.32
N VAL A 181 -2.30 18.98 17.40
CA VAL A 181 -1.80 19.93 18.41
C VAL A 181 -2.44 21.30 18.21
N LEU A 182 -2.54 21.80 16.98
CA LEU A 182 -3.19 23.08 16.69
C LEU A 182 -4.70 23.06 17.01
N GLN A 183 -5.38 21.95 16.76
CA GLN A 183 -6.77 21.72 17.15
C GLN A 183 -6.94 21.75 18.67
N ALA A 184 -6.02 21.10 19.41
CA ALA A 184 -6.01 21.12 20.86
C ALA A 184 -5.77 22.52 21.43
N ILE A 185 -4.89 23.32 20.81
CA ILE A 185 -4.67 24.73 21.18
C ILE A 185 -5.96 25.54 20.93
N GLY A 186 -6.60 25.35 19.78
CA GLY A 186 -7.87 26.00 19.45
C GLY A 186 -7.72 27.51 19.23
N ILE A 187 -6.99 27.90 18.20
CA ILE A 187 -6.80 29.33 17.85
C ILE A 187 -8.18 29.97 17.58
N PRO A 188 -8.53 31.09 18.25
CA PRO A 188 -9.80 31.77 18.04
C PRO A 188 -10.02 32.10 16.56
N GLY A 189 -11.23 31.85 16.07
CA GLY A 189 -11.59 32.07 14.67
C GLY A 189 -11.16 30.97 13.69
N TRP A 190 -10.50 29.89 14.15
CA TRP A 190 -10.13 28.76 13.30
C TRP A 190 -11.18 27.63 13.29
N GLY A 191 -12.28 27.75 14.04
CA GLY A 191 -13.32 26.73 14.09
C GLY A 191 -12.97 25.50 14.93
N PHE A 192 -11.99 25.61 15.85
CA PHE A 192 -11.66 24.59 16.84
C PHE A 192 -11.91 25.09 18.26
N SER A 193 -12.68 24.30 19.02
CA SER A 193 -12.99 24.51 20.43
C SER A 193 -11.88 23.92 21.33
N GLY A 194 -10.62 24.22 21.01
CA GLY A 194 -9.46 23.84 21.84
C GLY A 194 -9.32 24.70 23.09
N TRP A 195 -8.23 24.54 23.84
CA TRP A 195 -8.00 25.16 25.14
C TRP A 195 -8.19 26.68 25.16
N ILE A 196 -7.66 27.41 24.18
CA ILE A 196 -7.80 28.87 24.13
C ILE A 196 -9.27 29.24 23.94
N SER A 197 -9.93 28.69 22.91
CA SER A 197 -11.36 28.92 22.66
C SER A 197 -12.22 28.56 23.87
N ALA A 198 -11.97 27.42 24.52
CA ALA A 198 -12.74 26.94 25.65
C ALA A 198 -12.63 27.84 26.90
N LEU A 199 -11.48 28.49 27.10
CA LEU A 199 -11.25 29.37 28.25
C LEU A 199 -11.63 30.84 27.98
N VAL A 200 -11.58 31.28 26.72
CA VAL A 200 -11.75 32.70 26.37
C VAL A 200 -13.16 33.04 25.88
N VAL A 201 -13.79 32.13 25.12
CA VAL A 201 -15.02 32.43 24.37
C VAL A 201 -16.28 32.44 25.24
N PRO A 202 -16.58 31.40 26.04
CA PRO A 202 -17.86 31.36 26.74
C PRO A 202 -17.80 32.14 28.07
N LYS A 203 -18.04 33.45 28.03
CA LYS A 203 -18.23 34.30 29.22
C LYS A 203 -19.72 34.52 29.49
N GLY A 204 -20.43 33.44 29.81
CA GLY A 204 -21.86 33.56 30.16
C GLY A 204 -22.65 32.27 30.20
N ASN A 205 -22.18 31.20 29.54
CA ASN A 205 -22.86 29.89 29.56
C ASN A 205 -21.90 28.77 29.99
N THR A 206 -22.09 28.28 31.21
CA THR A 206 -21.30 27.19 31.81
C THR A 206 -21.39 25.89 31.01
N ALA A 207 -22.56 25.56 30.45
CA ALA A 207 -22.75 24.31 29.70
C ALA A 207 -21.92 24.30 28.40
N VAL A 208 -21.89 25.42 27.67
CA VAL A 208 -21.05 25.57 26.48
C VAL A 208 -19.56 25.48 26.84
N SER A 209 -19.16 26.11 27.94
CA SER A 209 -17.78 26.06 28.44
C SER A 209 -17.33 24.63 28.72
N VAL A 210 -18.16 23.85 29.42
CA VAL A 210 -17.88 22.43 29.71
C VAL A 210 -17.78 21.62 28.42
N LEU A 211 -18.70 21.82 27.47
CA LEU A 211 -18.66 21.12 26.19
C LEU A 211 -17.38 21.42 25.40
N MET A 212 -16.96 22.69 25.33
CA MET A 212 -15.72 23.09 24.67
C MET A 212 -14.48 22.52 25.39
N LEU A 213 -14.47 22.47 26.71
CA LEU A 213 -13.38 21.84 27.48
C LEU A 213 -13.27 20.34 27.22
N LEU A 214 -14.40 19.63 27.11
CA LEU A 214 -14.40 18.20 26.75
C LEU A 214 -13.80 17.98 25.35
N VAL A 215 -14.12 18.85 24.40
CA VAL A 215 -13.53 18.80 23.04
C VAL A 215 -12.02 19.08 23.09
N ALA A 216 -11.58 20.09 23.84
CA ALA A 216 -10.15 20.40 24.02
C ALA A 216 -9.36 19.22 24.62
N LEU A 217 -9.92 18.56 25.65
CA LEU A 217 -9.34 17.36 26.25
C LEU A 217 -9.26 16.21 25.26
N LEU A 218 -10.30 16.00 24.45
CA LEU A 218 -10.33 14.95 23.44
C LEU A 218 -9.28 15.19 22.34
N PHE A 219 -9.17 16.41 21.81
CA PHE A 219 -8.12 16.77 20.85
C PHE A 219 -6.72 16.60 21.45
N THR A 220 -6.52 16.95 22.72
CA THR A 220 -5.26 16.72 23.43
C THR A 220 -4.94 15.23 23.50
N GLY A 221 -5.91 14.39 23.87
CA GLY A 221 -5.75 12.94 23.92
C GLY A 221 -5.39 12.34 22.55
N ILE A 222 -6.04 12.81 21.48
CA ILE A 222 -5.73 12.39 20.10
C ILE A 222 -4.32 12.80 19.70
N ALA A 223 -3.90 14.03 19.99
CA ALA A 223 -2.56 14.51 19.68
C ALA A 223 -1.48 13.70 20.42
N VAL A 224 -1.68 13.42 21.72
CA VAL A 224 -0.76 12.61 22.53
C VAL A 224 -0.69 11.18 21.98
N LEU A 225 -1.83 10.55 21.71
CA LEU A 225 -1.86 9.20 21.17
C LEU A 225 -1.23 9.13 19.76
N GLY A 226 -1.44 10.17 18.94
CA GLY A 226 -0.82 10.34 17.63
C GLY A 226 0.70 10.31 17.72
N ILE A 227 1.28 11.17 18.58
CA ILE A 227 2.73 11.23 18.81
C ILE A 227 3.28 9.90 19.33
N VAL A 228 2.59 9.25 20.26
CA VAL A 228 2.98 7.93 20.80
C VAL A 228 3.01 6.88 19.69
N MET A 229 1.99 6.88 18.83
CA MET A 229 1.87 5.91 17.75
C MET A 229 2.86 6.18 16.61
N LEU A 230 3.13 7.46 16.30
CA LEU A 230 4.19 7.86 15.37
C LEU A 230 5.55 7.30 15.84
N LYS A 231 5.88 7.47 17.13
CA LYS A 231 7.11 6.90 17.73
C LYS A 231 7.11 5.37 17.69
N ARG A 232 5.97 4.73 18.00
CA ARG A 232 5.83 3.26 17.99
C ARG A 232 6.05 2.69 16.59
N ILE A 233 5.40 3.25 15.58
CA ILE A 233 5.51 2.79 14.19
C ILE A 233 6.90 3.09 13.63
N HIS A 234 7.49 4.24 13.96
CA HIS A 234 8.87 4.52 13.58
C HIS A 234 9.87 3.54 14.23
N SER A 235 9.70 3.21 15.51
CA SER A 235 10.51 2.19 16.16
C SER A 235 10.34 0.81 15.52
N LEU A 236 9.14 0.48 15.07
CA LEU A 236 8.84 -0.80 14.41
C LEU A 236 9.51 -0.87 13.02
N TYR A 237 9.36 0.21 12.23
CA TYR A 237 10.02 0.39 10.94
C TYR A 237 11.55 0.28 11.04
N ARG A 238 12.14 0.86 12.09
CA ARG A 238 13.58 0.75 12.38
C ARG A 238 14.04 -0.67 12.74
N ARG A 239 13.16 -1.50 13.32
CA ARG A 239 13.50 -2.88 13.73
C ARG A 239 13.36 -3.88 12.59
N THR A 240 12.51 -3.62 11.61
CA THR A 240 12.30 -4.50 10.44
C THR A 240 13.36 -4.33 9.34
N GLY A 241 14.36 -3.46 9.53
CA GLY A 241 15.44 -3.26 8.55
C GLY A 241 14.99 -2.56 7.26
N ALA A 242 13.78 -2.00 7.23
CA ALA A 242 13.29 -1.19 6.12
C ALA A 242 14.14 0.09 6.01
N SER A 243 14.75 0.31 4.84
CA SER A 243 15.66 1.42 4.59
C SER A 243 15.15 2.30 3.45
N PHE A 244 15.62 3.55 3.40
CA PHE A 244 15.34 4.44 2.27
C PHE A 244 15.78 3.83 0.93
N GLN A 245 16.87 3.06 0.92
CA GLN A 245 17.33 2.32 -0.26
C GLN A 245 16.34 1.24 -0.69
N LYS A 246 15.74 0.48 0.25
CA LYS A 246 14.66 -0.47 -0.04
C LYS A 246 13.43 0.26 -0.61
N ALA A 247 13.08 1.43 -0.07
CA ALA A 247 12.00 2.27 -0.60
C ALA A 247 12.27 2.77 -2.04
N GLN A 248 13.51 3.15 -2.34
CA GLN A 248 13.91 3.58 -3.68
C GLN A 248 13.88 2.40 -4.68
N GLN A 249 14.29 1.21 -4.24
CA GLN A 249 14.19 -0.01 -5.04
C GLN A 249 12.74 -0.43 -5.29
N GLU A 250 11.87 -0.37 -4.28
CA GLU A 250 10.44 -0.64 -4.42
C GLU A 250 9.75 0.38 -5.34
N PHE A 251 10.10 1.66 -5.24
CA PHE A 251 9.57 2.71 -6.12
C PHE A 251 10.04 2.49 -7.56
N ALA A 252 11.32 2.22 -7.78
CA ALA A 252 11.87 1.93 -9.10
C ALA A 252 11.20 0.67 -9.69
N ALA A 253 11.11 -0.43 -8.94
CA ALA A 253 10.45 -1.65 -9.37
C ALA A 253 8.94 -1.42 -9.65
N GLY A 254 8.27 -0.61 -8.85
CA GLY A 254 6.87 -0.21 -9.06
C GLY A 254 6.65 0.60 -10.34
N VAL A 255 7.56 1.54 -10.64
CA VAL A 255 7.55 2.31 -11.89
C VAL A 255 7.85 1.41 -13.09
N PHE A 256 8.83 0.50 -12.99
CA PHE A 256 9.21 -0.42 -14.07
C PHE A 256 8.20 -1.56 -14.31
N SER A 257 7.43 -1.97 -13.32
CA SER A 257 6.39 -3.01 -13.48
C SER A 257 5.13 -2.50 -14.17
N ASN A 258 4.91 -1.18 -14.19
CA ASN A 258 3.75 -0.55 -14.82
C ASN A 258 3.78 -0.76 -16.35
N PRO A 259 2.76 -1.44 -16.95
CA PRO A 259 2.71 -1.68 -18.39
C PRO A 259 2.82 -0.40 -19.22
N ALA A 260 2.18 0.69 -18.78
CA ALA A 260 2.23 1.97 -19.49
C ALA A 260 3.64 2.58 -19.50
N VAL A 261 4.37 2.45 -18.41
CA VAL A 261 5.77 2.91 -18.31
C VAL A 261 6.69 2.01 -19.12
N ARG A 262 6.47 0.69 -19.12
CA ARG A 262 7.22 -0.24 -19.99
C ARG A 262 6.98 0.06 -21.46
N THR A 263 5.75 0.31 -21.87
CA THR A 263 5.42 0.68 -23.25
C THR A 263 6.03 2.04 -23.61
N ALA A 264 5.97 3.03 -22.74
CA ALA A 264 6.60 4.33 -22.98
C ALA A 264 8.13 4.25 -23.06
N ALA A 265 8.76 3.49 -22.16
CA ALA A 265 10.21 3.26 -22.16
C ALA A 265 10.65 2.43 -23.39
N ALA A 266 9.89 1.40 -23.77
CA ALA A 266 10.15 0.61 -24.97
C ALA A 266 10.01 1.45 -26.24
N ASN A 267 9.00 2.32 -26.32
CA ASN A 267 8.81 3.23 -27.45
C ASN A 267 9.92 4.29 -27.53
N ALA A 268 10.36 4.82 -26.39
CA ALA A 268 11.47 5.77 -26.34
C ALA A 268 12.82 5.11 -26.71
N ALA A 269 13.06 3.89 -26.25
CA ALA A 269 14.26 3.11 -26.60
C ALA A 269 14.27 2.72 -28.09
N ALA A 270 13.12 2.33 -28.64
CA ALA A 270 12.97 2.05 -30.07
C ALA A 270 13.25 3.31 -30.92
N GLY A 271 12.68 4.46 -30.54
CA GLY A 271 12.94 5.73 -31.22
C GLY A 271 14.40 6.20 -31.11
N ALA A 272 15.08 5.96 -29.99
CA ALA A 272 16.50 6.27 -29.84
C ALA A 272 17.40 5.34 -30.69
N ALA A 273 17.07 4.04 -30.75
CA ALA A 273 17.79 3.08 -31.58
C ALA A 273 17.60 3.36 -33.08
N GLU A 274 16.40 3.75 -33.49
CA GLU A 274 16.10 4.13 -34.88
C GLU A 274 16.83 5.42 -35.29
N ASN A 275 16.95 6.39 -34.37
CA ASN A 275 17.75 7.60 -34.58
C ASN A 275 19.27 7.32 -34.58
N ALA A 276 19.76 6.38 -33.77
CA ALA A 276 21.15 5.95 -33.79
C ALA A 276 21.52 5.19 -35.07
N PHE A 277 20.59 4.41 -35.65
CA PHE A 277 20.75 3.75 -36.94
C PHE A 277 20.63 4.70 -38.14
N ARG A 278 20.05 5.89 -37.95
CA ARG A 278 19.94 6.96 -38.96
C ARG A 278 21.03 8.03 -38.85
N ALA A 279 21.89 7.97 -37.83
CA ALA A 279 23.06 8.83 -37.75
C ALA A 279 24.09 8.35 -38.81
N PRO A 280 24.50 9.22 -39.76
CA PRO A 280 25.39 8.86 -40.87
C PRO A 280 26.83 8.54 -40.44
#